data_AF-A0A2A4FXU1-F1
#
_entry.id   AF-A0A2A4FXU1-F1
#
_cell.length_a   1.000
_cell.length_b   1.000
_cell.length_c   1.000
_cell.angle_alpha   90.00
_cell.angle_beta   90.00
_cell.angle_gamma   90.00
#
_symmetry.space_group_name_H-M   'P 1'
#
loop_
_entity.id
_entity.type
_entity.pdbx_description
1 polymer ?
#
loop_
_entity_poly.entity_id
_entity_poly.type
_entity_poly.pdbx_seq_one_letter_code
_entity_poly.pdbx_strand_id
1 'polypeptide(L)' 'MTDGLRLEELLAEIAAADSRARLHDRIDDDREAHAEAAQRADEAAEEGRRAARAMIEAAFPGISWAMIARAAL' A
#
# COMPACT_ATOMS: atom_id res chain seq x y z
N MET A 1 20.33 -0.21 9.12
CA MET A 1 19.03 0.48 8.97
C MET A 1 18.01 -0.37 9.70
N THR A 2 17.50 0.13 10.81
CA THR A 2 16.48 -0.53 11.65
C THR A 2 15.13 -0.52 10.95
N ASP A 3 14.40 -1.63 10.99
CA ASP A 3 13.15 -1.86 10.23
C ASP A 3 12.08 -0.77 10.42
N GLY A 4 12.09 -0.04 11.54
CA GLY A 4 11.19 1.10 11.78
C GLY A 4 11.39 2.29 10.83
N LEU A 5 12.64 2.58 10.43
CA LEU A 5 12.94 3.66 9.46
C LEU A 5 12.37 3.33 8.07
N ARG A 6 12.35 2.05 7.71
CA ARG A 6 11.83 1.57 6.43
C ARG A 6 10.29 1.62 6.40
N LEU A 7 9.64 1.42 7.54
CA LEU A 7 8.18 1.51 7.64
C LEU A 7 7.70 2.97 7.53
N GLU A 8 8.40 3.91 8.16
CA GLU A 8 8.08 5.34 8.03
C GLU A 8 8.23 5.84 6.58
N GLU A 9 9.29 5.41 5.88
CA GLU A 9 9.48 5.72 4.46
C GLU A 9 8.34 5.16 3.60
N LEU A 10 7.95 3.90 3.80
CA LEU A 10 6.84 3.28 3.07
C LEU A 10 5.49 3.99 3.32
N LEU A 11 5.22 4.39 4.56
CA LEU A 11 3.98 5.13 4.89
C LEU A 11 3.97 6.52 4.28
N ALA A 12 5.12 7.19 4.22
CA ALA A 12 5.26 8.49 3.55
C ALA A 12 5.04 8.38 2.03
N GLU A 13 5.55 7.31 1.41
CA GLU A 13 5.34 7.04 -0.02
C GLU A 13 3.86 6.77 -0.34
N ILE A 14 3.16 6.00 0.51
CA ILE A 14 1.72 5.76 0.36
C ILE A 14 0.93 7.07 0.47
N ALA A 15 1.23 7.90 1.48
CA ALA A 15 0.56 9.18 1.66
C ALA A 15 0.79 10.14 0.47
N ALA A 16 2.00 10.12 -0.11
CA ALA A 16 2.33 10.90 -1.29
C ALA A 16 1.58 10.40 -2.55
N ALA A 17 1.44 9.08 -2.70
CA ALA A 17 0.66 8.47 -3.79
C ALA A 17 -0.83 8.86 -3.70
N ASP A 18 -1.43 8.75 -2.52
CA ASP A 18 -2.81 9.15 -2.25
C ASP A 18 -3.06 10.63 -2.58
N SER A 19 -2.14 11.51 -2.19
CA SER A 19 -2.28 12.94 -2.47
C SER A 19 -2.19 13.24 -3.97
N ARG A 20 -1.35 12.51 -4.72
CA ARG A 20 -1.23 12.67 -6.18
C ARG A 20 -2.47 12.18 -6.91
N ALA A 21 -3.05 11.05 -6.49
CA ALA A 21 -4.29 10.54 -7.04
C ALA A 21 -5.44 11.56 -6.90
N ARG A 22 -5.58 12.17 -5.72
CA ARG A 22 -6.59 13.21 -5.45
C ARG A 22 -6.40 14.50 -6.25
N LEU A 23 -5.16 14.82 -6.65
CA LEU A 23 -4.85 15.99 -7.47
C LEU A 23 -5.13 15.74 -8.96
N HIS A 24 -4.91 14.50 -9.43
CA HIS A 24 -5.18 14.10 -10.80
C HIS A 24 -6.68 14.06 -11.13
N ASP A 25 -7.54 13.76 -10.15
CA ASP A 25 -9.00 13.65 -10.30
C ASP A 25 -9.72 14.97 -10.69
N ARG A 26 -8.99 16.08 -10.91
CA ARG A 26 -9.54 17.38 -11.34
C ARG A 26 -9.28 17.76 -12.80
N ILE A 27 -8.56 16.95 -13.58
CA ILE A 27 -8.25 17.24 -14.99
C ILE A 27 -9.08 16.29 -15.88
N ASP A 28 -10.19 16.84 -16.38
CA ASP A 28 -11.27 16.15 -17.10
C ASP A 28 -11.01 16.07 -18.61
N ASP A 29 -9.94 15.38 -19.04
CA ASP A 29 -9.77 15.01 -20.47
C ASP A 29 -8.98 13.71 -20.73
N ASP A 30 -8.79 12.85 -19.72
CA ASP A 30 -8.07 11.59 -19.95
C ASP A 30 -8.55 10.45 -19.04
N ARG A 31 -9.84 10.15 -19.14
CA ARG A 31 -10.52 9.13 -18.32
C ARG A 31 -9.88 7.74 -18.43
N GLU A 32 -9.27 7.44 -19.57
CA GLU A 32 -8.56 6.18 -19.81
C GLU A 32 -7.18 6.18 -19.13
N ALA A 33 -6.39 7.25 -19.26
CA ALA A 33 -5.13 7.36 -18.51
C ALA A 33 -5.35 7.42 -16.99
N HIS A 34 -6.45 8.03 -16.52
CA HIS A 34 -6.82 8.00 -15.10
C HIS A 34 -7.20 6.61 -14.62
N ALA A 35 -7.94 5.84 -15.42
CA ALA A 35 -8.27 4.45 -15.09
C ALA A 35 -7.00 3.58 -15.02
N GLU A 36 -6.07 3.74 -15.98
CA GLU A 36 -4.79 3.03 -15.96
C GLU A 36 -3.89 3.47 -14.79
N ALA A 37 -3.89 4.76 -14.44
CA ALA A 37 -3.13 5.27 -13.31
C ALA A 37 -3.70 4.78 -11.97
N ALA A 38 -5.03 4.78 -11.82
CA ALA A 38 -5.71 4.23 -10.65
C ALA A 38 -5.45 2.73 -10.52
N GLN A 39 -5.56 1.97 -11.61
CA GLN A 39 -5.25 0.54 -11.61
C GLN A 39 -3.79 0.28 -11.20
N ARG A 40 -2.83 1.02 -11.75
CA ARG A 40 -1.42 0.90 -11.36
C ARG A 40 -1.19 1.27 -9.90
N ALA A 41 -1.90 2.27 -9.37
CA ALA A 41 -1.82 2.63 -7.96
C ALA A 41 -2.39 1.52 -7.06
N ASP A 42 -3.51 0.91 -7.44
CA ASP A 42 -4.11 -0.22 -6.73
C ASP A 42 -3.21 -1.46 -6.74
N GLU A 43 -2.59 -1.76 -7.89
CA GLU A 43 -1.62 -2.86 -8.04
C GLU A 43 -0.39 -2.63 -7.14
N ALA A 44 0.18 -1.42 -7.16
CA ALA A 44 1.30 -1.06 -6.29
C ALA A 44 0.92 -1.11 -4.80
N ALA A 45 -0.29 -0.67 -4.45
CA ALA A 45 -0.79 -0.75 -3.08
C ALA A 45 -1.00 -2.20 -2.63
N GLU A 46 -1.50 -3.10 -3.49
CA GLU A 46 -1.64 -4.52 -3.17
C GLU A 46 -0.28 -5.21 -3.05
N GLU A 47 0.69 -4.85 -3.90
CA GLU A 47 2.06 -5.34 -3.77
C GLU A 47 2.70 -4.87 -2.45
N GLY A 48 2.54 -3.60 -2.09
CA GLY A 48 2.96 -3.06 -0.81
C GLY A 48 2.30 -3.76 0.39
N ARG A 49 0.99 -4.02 0.32
CA ARG A 49 0.28 -4.80 1.34
C ARG A 49 0.82 -6.22 1.45
N ARG A 50 1.08 -6.90 0.34
CA ARG A 50 1.65 -8.26 0.33
C ARG A 50 3.05 -8.28 0.94
N ALA A 51 3.90 -7.30 0.60
CA ALA A 51 5.23 -7.17 1.17
C ALA A 51 5.18 -6.92 2.70
N ALA A 52 4.30 -6.02 3.15
CA ALA A 52 4.11 -5.75 4.57
C ALA A 52 3.64 -6.99 5.34
N ARG A 53 2.69 -7.75 4.78
CA ARG A 53 2.23 -9.03 5.37
C ARG A 53 3.39 -10.01 5.55
N ALA A 54 4.20 -10.20 4.50
CA ALA A 54 5.35 -11.11 4.56
C ALA A 54 6.38 -10.67 5.61
N MET A 55 6.63 -9.37 5.77
CA MET A 55 7.53 -8.87 6.81
C MET A 55 7.00 -9.12 8.22
N ILE A 56 5.68 -8.92 8.44
CA ILE A 56 5.06 -9.18 9.74
C ILE A 56 5.14 -10.68 10.08
N GLU A 57 4.81 -11.56 9.14
CA GLU A 57 4.91 -13.01 9.36
C GLU A 57 6.37 -13.46 9.62
N ALA A 58 7.34 -12.86 8.94
CA ALA A 58 8.76 -13.15 9.17
C ALA A 58 9.25 -12.66 10.54
N ALA A 59 8.76 -11.51 11.02
CA ALA A 59 9.13 -10.93 12.31
C ALA A 59 8.51 -11.70 13.49
N PHE A 60 7.37 -12.38 13.28
CA PHE A 60 6.64 -13.12 14.31
C PHE A 60 6.41 -14.58 13.91
N PRO A 61 7.40 -15.47 14.12
CA PRO A 61 7.27 -16.88 13.81
C PRO A 61 6.06 -17.50 14.52
N GLY A 62 5.14 -18.07 13.74
CA GLY A 62 3.90 -18.69 14.26
C GLY A 62 2.67 -17.78 14.24
N ILE A 63 2.81 -16.51 13.86
CA ILE A 63 1.68 -15.62 13.57
C ILE A 63 1.51 -15.54 12.06
N SER A 64 0.38 -16.02 11.56
CA SER A 64 -0.02 -15.81 10.16
C SER A 64 -0.93 -14.60 10.02
N TRP A 65 -0.91 -13.97 8.86
CA TRP A 65 -1.82 -12.88 8.54
C TRP A 65 -3.30 -13.30 8.66
N ALA A 66 -3.61 -14.57 8.36
CA ALA A 66 -4.95 -15.12 8.54
C ALA A 66 -5.40 -15.13 10.00
N MET A 67 -4.47 -15.38 10.95
CA MET A 67 -4.77 -15.29 12.38
C MET A 67 -5.02 -13.84 12.82
N ILE A 68 -4.21 -12.89 12.33
CA ILE A 68 -4.38 -11.46 12.61
C ILE A 68 -5.73 -10.97 12.06
N ALA A 69 -6.05 -11.29 10.81
CA ALA A 69 -7.30 -10.89 10.17
C ALA A 69 -8.54 -11.43 10.90
N ARG A 70 -8.46 -12.65 11.45
CA ARG A 70 -9.54 -13.27 12.23
C ARG A 70 -9.71 -12.66 13.62
N ALA A 71 -8.64 -12.12 14.21
CA ALA A 71 -8.69 -11.46 15.51
C ALA A 71 -9.15 -9.99 15.44
N ALA A 72 -9.17 -9.39 14.24
CA ALA A 72 -9.59 -8.01 14.01
C ALA A 72 -11.10 -7.86 13.71
N LEU A 73 -11.85 -8.97 13.61
CA LEU A 73 -13.31 -9.04 13.47
C LEU A 73 -13.96 -9.27 14.83
#